data_AF-A0A3S0BXD1-F1
#
_entry.id   AF-A0A3S0BXD1-F1
#
_cell.length_a   1.000
_cell.length_b   1.000
_cell.length_c   1.000
_cell.angle_alpha   90.00
_cell.angle_beta   90.00
_cell.angle_gamma   90.00
#
_symmetry.space_group_name_H-M   'P 1'
#
loop_
_entity.id
_entity.type
_entity.pdbx_description
1 polymer ?
#
loop_
_entity_poly.entity_id
_entity_poly.type
_entity_poly.pdbx_seq_one_letter_code
_entity_poly.pdbx_strand_id
1 'polypeptide(L)'
;MKKMIILLTCGIATSFACTTFATFNGADDSLLMAKNRDNNPDRQVIEVVAEKGKLKYLALSRQDVPDFVSAGINEKNLAVFNEVTVEYSALAKGGIADDFSKDILQNYTNAKDVIPDIAKLVAKFPDPVFYQVADAKNILSIEVAPNHKFSYKLIDRGVFAHTNNYQDGKLIKDYPYTSTENVRLLASTTRLNRALYLAAGESANSLQAMQNIALDQSAGADDSIFRLGNIQNYRSSKSLAFFGVKIDKAGRNPGEFSANLYYAGEKYNYVLNQQFWDKYTQQYTIVAATGK
;
A
#
# COMPACT_ATOMS: atom_id res chain seq x y z
N MET A 1 -16.02 50.34 -13.74
CA MET A 1 -16.05 48.96 -14.25
C MET A 1 -15.02 48.13 -13.51
N LYS A 2 -15.41 47.39 -12.45
CA LYS A 2 -14.50 46.51 -11.70
C LYS A 2 -14.46 45.15 -12.41
N LYS A 3 -13.29 44.76 -12.92
CA LYS A 3 -13.05 43.43 -13.51
C LYS A 3 -13.07 42.40 -12.39
N MET A 4 -14.07 41.53 -12.40
CA MET A 4 -14.17 40.39 -11.50
C MET A 4 -13.20 39.31 -12.00
N ILE A 5 -12.10 39.12 -11.29
CA ILE A 5 -11.18 38.00 -11.54
C ILE A 5 -11.83 36.77 -10.92
N ILE A 6 -12.41 35.91 -11.75
CA ILE A 6 -12.85 34.58 -11.34
C ILE A 6 -11.58 33.74 -11.19
N LEU A 7 -11.14 33.53 -9.95
CA LEU A 7 -10.17 32.48 -9.64
C LEU A 7 -10.88 31.13 -9.91
N LEU A 8 -10.55 30.49 -11.04
CA LEU A 8 -10.82 29.07 -11.22
C LEU A 8 -9.94 28.32 -10.22
N THR A 9 -10.49 28.01 -9.04
CA THR A 9 -9.95 26.94 -8.21
C THR A 9 -10.21 25.64 -8.95
N CYS A 10 -9.25 25.21 -9.78
CA CYS A 10 -9.22 23.88 -10.34
C CYS A 10 -9.06 22.93 -9.15
N GLY A 11 -10.18 22.43 -8.64
CA GLY A 11 -10.20 21.43 -7.58
C GLY A 11 -9.37 20.25 -8.05
N ILE A 12 -8.23 20.03 -7.41
CA ILE A 12 -7.41 18.85 -7.62
C ILE A 12 -8.28 17.70 -7.09
N ALA A 13 -9.03 17.06 -7.98
CA ALA A 13 -9.68 15.80 -7.69
C ALA A 13 -8.56 14.77 -7.52
N THR A 14 -8.02 14.67 -6.31
CA THR A 14 -7.04 13.66 -5.93
C THR A 14 -7.72 12.30 -6.02
N SER A 15 -7.56 11.59 -7.14
CA SER A 15 -8.04 10.21 -7.24
C SER A 15 -6.96 9.26 -6.72
N PHE A 16 -6.84 9.17 -5.40
CA PHE A 16 -6.05 8.08 -4.79
C PHE A 16 -6.77 6.76 -5.08
N ALA A 17 -6.05 5.77 -5.62
CA ALA A 17 -6.68 4.52 -6.09
C ALA A 17 -5.78 3.29 -5.90
N CYS A 18 -5.01 3.19 -4.82
CA CYS A 18 -4.12 2.04 -4.61
C CYS A 18 -4.88 0.70 -4.62
N THR A 19 -4.20 -0.37 -5.04
CA THR A 19 -4.74 -1.74 -5.01
C THR A 19 -3.72 -2.65 -4.34
N THR A 20 -4.11 -3.32 -3.26
CA THR A 20 -3.30 -4.32 -2.57
C THR A 20 -3.96 -5.68 -2.72
N PHE A 21 -3.17 -6.73 -2.93
CA PHE A 21 -3.66 -8.08 -3.16
C PHE A 21 -2.64 -9.11 -2.71
N ALA A 22 -3.13 -10.26 -2.25
CA ALA A 22 -2.32 -11.31 -1.68
C ALA A 22 -2.92 -12.69 -1.91
N THR A 23 -2.06 -13.69 -1.82
CA THR A 23 -2.43 -15.10 -1.82
C THR A 23 -1.46 -15.91 -0.98
N PHE A 24 -1.97 -16.93 -0.30
CA PHE A 24 -1.16 -17.92 0.42
C PHE A 24 -0.83 -19.15 -0.45
N ASN A 25 -1.10 -19.07 -1.76
CA ASN A 25 -0.83 -20.11 -2.76
C ASN A 25 0.47 -19.85 -3.53
N GLY A 26 1.42 -19.10 -2.94
CA GLY A 26 2.76 -18.99 -3.50
C GLY A 26 3.44 -20.36 -3.57
N ALA A 27 4.51 -20.47 -4.36
CA ALA A 27 5.35 -21.67 -4.34
C ALA A 27 5.70 -22.06 -2.90
N ASP A 28 5.56 -23.34 -2.56
CA ASP A 28 5.73 -23.89 -1.21
C ASP A 28 4.78 -23.30 -0.14
N ASP A 29 3.54 -22.99 -0.53
CA ASP A 29 2.49 -22.43 0.36
C ASP A 29 2.89 -21.07 0.99
N SER A 30 3.82 -20.35 0.34
CA SER A 30 4.27 -19.04 0.77
C SER A 30 3.18 -17.98 0.63
N LEU A 31 3.25 -16.97 1.50
CA LEU A 31 2.50 -15.74 1.31
C LEU A 31 3.17 -14.93 0.18
N LEU A 32 2.37 -14.52 -0.79
CA LEU A 32 2.69 -13.46 -1.73
C LEU A 32 1.75 -12.31 -1.49
N MET A 33 2.28 -11.11 -1.30
CA MET A 33 1.48 -9.90 -1.14
C MET A 33 2.10 -8.76 -1.91
N ALA A 34 1.27 -8.00 -2.61
CA ALA A 34 1.71 -6.89 -3.42
C ALA A 34 0.73 -5.73 -3.39
N LYS A 35 1.25 -4.57 -3.77
CA LYS A 35 0.50 -3.33 -3.95
C LYS A 35 0.91 -2.66 -5.24
N ASN A 36 -0.09 -2.11 -5.92
CA ASN A 36 0.10 -1.07 -6.91
C ASN A 36 -0.22 0.28 -6.27
N ARG A 37 0.78 1.17 -6.23
CA ARG A 37 0.64 2.52 -5.68
C ARG A 37 0.21 3.47 -6.78
N ASP A 38 -1.00 3.99 -6.63
CA ASP A 38 -1.58 4.95 -7.56
C ASP A 38 -1.71 6.33 -6.92
N ASN A 39 -1.14 7.34 -7.58
CA ASN A 39 -1.22 8.72 -7.16
C ASN A 39 -1.00 9.67 -8.35
N ASN A 40 -1.19 10.97 -8.12
CA ASN A 40 -0.61 11.99 -8.99
C ASN A 40 0.92 11.81 -9.03
N PRO A 41 1.58 12.09 -10.16
CA PRO A 41 3.00 11.83 -10.31
C PRO A 41 3.86 12.51 -9.25
N ASP A 42 4.65 11.69 -8.56
CA ASP A 42 5.65 12.07 -7.57
C ASP A 42 6.89 11.18 -7.71
N ARG A 43 8.01 11.55 -7.07
CA ARG A 43 9.26 10.77 -7.16
C ARG A 43 9.31 9.71 -6.07
N GLN A 44 9.05 8.47 -6.47
CA GLN A 44 9.15 7.28 -5.64
C GLN A 44 10.61 6.86 -5.46
N VAL A 45 10.92 6.27 -4.31
CA VAL A 45 12.21 5.65 -4.00
C VAL A 45 12.00 4.36 -3.23
N ILE A 46 12.94 3.42 -3.34
CA ILE A 46 13.07 2.32 -2.40
C ILE A 46 14.18 2.67 -1.42
N GLU A 47 13.91 2.57 -0.13
CA GLU A 47 14.88 2.87 0.91
C GLU A 47 14.89 1.81 2.00
N VAL A 48 16.02 1.74 2.71
CA VAL A 48 16.15 1.01 3.97
C VAL A 48 16.30 2.02 5.09
N VAL A 49 15.52 1.83 6.15
CA VAL A 49 15.59 2.61 7.38
C VAL A 49 16.18 1.75 8.49
N ALA A 50 17.22 2.26 9.14
CA ALA A 50 17.92 1.60 10.24
C ALA A 50 18.05 2.53 11.45
N GLU A 51 16.95 2.69 12.18
CA GLU A 51 16.92 3.48 13.42
C GLU A 51 17.50 2.68 14.59
N LYS A 52 18.36 3.31 15.39
CA LYS A 52 19.03 2.64 16.51
C LYS A 52 18.02 2.13 17.54
N GLY A 53 18.07 0.84 17.85
CA GLY A 53 17.20 0.20 18.83
C GLY A 53 15.80 -0.17 18.29
N LYS A 54 15.58 -0.03 16.99
CA LYS A 54 14.37 -0.45 16.28
C LYS A 54 14.70 -1.53 15.25
N LEU A 55 13.68 -2.23 14.77
CA LEU A 55 13.82 -3.14 13.64
C LEU A 55 14.14 -2.34 12.37
N LYS A 56 15.06 -2.87 11.56
CA LYS A 56 15.31 -2.36 10.20
C LYS A 56 14.17 -2.70 9.27
N TYR A 57 13.86 -1.82 8.33
CA TYR A 57 12.86 -2.10 7.30
C TYR A 57 13.24 -1.52 5.93
N LEU A 58 12.76 -2.17 4.88
CA LEU A 58 12.78 -1.69 3.51
C LEU A 58 11.39 -1.13 3.17
N ALA A 59 11.33 0.02 2.51
CA ALA A 59 10.08 0.69 2.18
C ALA A 59 10.06 1.26 0.75
N LEU A 60 8.85 1.31 0.18
CA LEU A 60 8.48 2.22 -0.89
C LEU A 60 8.08 3.56 -0.28
N SER A 61 8.89 4.57 -0.57
CA SER A 61 8.76 5.91 0.01
C SER A 61 8.75 6.99 -1.08
N ARG A 62 8.65 8.24 -0.64
CA ARG A 62 8.77 9.42 -1.49
C ARG A 62 10.08 10.14 -1.19
N GLN A 63 10.80 10.54 -2.23
CA GLN A 63 12.08 11.22 -2.02
C GLN A 63 11.93 12.56 -1.26
N ASP A 64 10.83 13.27 -1.48
CA ASP A 64 10.54 14.54 -0.83
C ASP A 64 9.95 14.39 0.58
N VAL A 65 9.61 13.16 1.00
CA VAL A 65 9.08 12.85 2.34
C VAL A 65 9.71 11.54 2.86
N PRO A 66 10.93 11.60 3.43
CA PRO A 66 11.73 10.42 3.81
C PRO A 66 11.14 9.53 4.92
N ASP A 67 10.07 9.96 5.59
CA ASP A 67 9.37 9.17 6.62
C ASP A 67 8.05 8.55 6.11
N PHE A 68 7.64 8.84 4.88
CA PHE A 68 6.43 8.29 4.30
C PHE A 68 6.65 6.85 3.84
N VAL A 69 5.87 5.91 4.38
CA VAL A 69 5.90 4.51 3.97
C VAL A 69 4.60 4.16 3.26
N SER A 70 4.66 3.94 1.94
CA SER A 70 3.50 3.44 1.17
C SER A 70 3.33 1.93 1.32
N ALA A 71 4.44 1.21 1.39
CA ALA A 71 4.52 -0.21 1.66
C ALA A 71 5.92 -0.51 2.20
N GLY A 72 6.07 -1.55 3.01
CA GLY A 72 7.37 -1.95 3.52
C GLY A 72 7.40 -3.35 4.10
N ILE A 73 8.60 -3.83 4.39
CA ILE A 73 8.87 -5.11 5.05
C ILE A 73 10.09 -4.98 5.96
N ASN A 74 9.99 -5.52 7.18
CA ASN A 74 11.06 -5.46 8.16
C ASN A 74 11.93 -6.73 8.19
N GLU A 75 13.04 -6.67 8.94
CA GLU A 75 14.00 -7.78 9.09
C GLU A 75 13.43 -9.02 9.80
N LYS A 76 12.15 -8.98 10.24
CA LYS A 76 11.40 -10.11 10.82
C LYS A 76 10.33 -10.64 9.88
N ASN A 77 10.36 -10.27 8.59
CA ASN A 77 9.36 -10.65 7.59
C ASN A 77 7.93 -10.19 7.93
N LEU A 78 7.80 -9.07 8.66
CA LEU A 78 6.52 -8.38 8.80
C LEU A 78 6.42 -7.29 7.74
N ALA A 79 5.39 -7.39 6.89
CA ALA A 79 5.11 -6.42 5.85
C ALA A 79 3.90 -5.54 6.21
N VAL A 80 3.89 -4.30 5.72
CA VAL A 80 2.75 -3.38 5.84
C VAL A 80 2.48 -2.69 4.51
N PHE A 81 1.22 -2.51 4.20
CA PHE A 81 0.73 -1.82 3.00
C PHE A 81 -0.39 -0.87 3.43
N ASN A 82 -0.33 0.41 3.06
CA ASN A 82 -1.39 1.36 3.38
C ASN A 82 -2.29 1.67 2.18
N GLU A 83 -3.52 2.10 2.37
CA GLU A 83 -4.28 2.76 1.31
C GLU A 83 -5.07 3.94 1.88
N VAL A 84 -5.16 5.03 1.12
CA VAL A 84 -6.08 6.12 1.44
C VAL A 84 -7.49 5.69 1.07
N THR A 85 -8.47 6.05 1.89
CA THR A 85 -9.89 5.79 1.63
C THR A 85 -10.49 6.83 0.68
N VAL A 86 -11.52 6.45 -0.08
CA VAL A 86 -12.38 7.34 -0.86
C VAL A 86 -13.24 8.15 0.10
N GLU A 87 -13.93 7.45 0.99
CA GLU A 87 -14.77 8.02 2.04
C GLU A 87 -13.88 8.77 3.03
N TYR A 88 -14.36 9.89 3.56
CA TYR A 88 -13.63 10.68 4.57
C TYR A 88 -12.22 11.17 4.17
N SER A 89 -11.78 11.01 2.90
CA SER A 89 -10.46 11.49 2.44
C SER A 89 -10.20 12.97 2.74
N ALA A 90 -11.24 13.80 2.67
CA ALA A 90 -11.19 15.22 3.01
C ALA A 90 -11.04 15.51 4.52
N LEU A 91 -11.16 14.50 5.37
CA LEU A 91 -11.03 14.59 6.83
C LEU A 91 -9.65 14.17 7.34
N ALA A 92 -8.75 13.69 6.47
CA ALA A 92 -7.35 13.52 6.81
C ALA A 92 -6.73 14.89 7.12
N LYS A 93 -6.09 15.02 8.29
CA LYS A 93 -5.53 16.28 8.81
C LYS A 93 -4.04 16.20 9.09
N GLY A 94 -3.49 14.99 9.26
CA GLY A 94 -2.08 14.74 9.46
C GLY A 94 -1.25 15.01 8.21
N GLY A 95 0.06 15.09 8.40
CA GLY A 95 0.99 15.03 7.28
C GLY A 95 0.96 13.67 6.60
N ILE A 96 1.42 13.59 5.35
CA ILE A 96 1.45 12.32 4.60
C ILE A 96 2.28 11.22 5.30
N ALA A 97 3.19 11.58 6.20
CA ALA A 97 4.01 10.65 6.99
C ALA A 97 3.40 10.31 8.37
N ASP A 98 2.25 10.87 8.74
CA ASP A 98 1.59 10.61 10.02
C ASP A 98 0.73 9.33 9.92
N ASP A 99 1.39 8.17 9.81
CA ASP A 99 0.74 6.88 9.63
C ASP A 99 1.30 5.75 10.52
N PHE A 100 0.60 4.62 10.62
CA PHE A 100 1.01 3.46 11.44
C PHE A 100 2.18 2.68 10.84
N SER A 101 2.45 2.83 9.54
CA SER A 101 3.29 1.90 8.78
C SER A 101 4.70 1.83 9.37
N LYS A 102 5.29 2.98 9.68
CA LYS A 102 6.60 3.07 10.33
C LYS A 102 6.59 2.44 11.73
N ASP A 103 5.62 2.81 12.56
CA ASP A 103 5.50 2.29 13.93
C ASP A 103 5.33 0.75 13.91
N ILE A 104 4.59 0.20 12.94
CA ILE A 104 4.41 -1.24 12.76
C ILE A 104 5.75 -1.89 12.36
N LEU A 105 6.41 -1.37 11.33
CA LEU A 105 7.66 -1.93 10.80
C LEU A 105 8.81 -1.90 11.82
N GLN A 106 8.88 -0.88 12.67
CA GLN A 106 9.96 -0.69 13.63
C GLN A 106 9.80 -1.47 14.94
N ASN A 107 8.56 -1.81 15.33
CA ASN A 107 8.27 -2.26 16.70
C ASN A 107 7.62 -3.65 16.79
N TYR A 108 7.15 -4.23 15.69
CA TYR A 108 6.43 -5.51 15.70
C TYR A 108 7.11 -6.57 14.84
N THR A 109 6.93 -7.82 15.21
CA THR A 109 7.57 -8.98 14.54
C THR A 109 6.59 -9.88 13.81
N ASN A 110 5.30 -9.74 14.09
CA ASN A 110 4.21 -10.49 13.48
C ASN A 110 2.93 -9.63 13.49
N ALA A 111 1.99 -9.94 12.61
CA ALA A 111 0.79 -9.14 12.38
C ALA A 111 -0.15 -9.17 13.59
N LYS A 112 -0.24 -10.32 14.28
CA LYS A 112 -1.13 -10.50 15.43
C LYS A 112 -0.74 -9.64 16.63
N ASP A 113 0.55 -9.41 16.84
CA ASP A 113 1.07 -8.58 17.94
C ASP A 113 0.66 -7.10 17.83
N VAL A 114 0.20 -6.64 16.65
CA VAL A 114 -0.29 -5.26 16.47
C VAL A 114 -1.66 -5.06 17.12
N ILE A 115 -2.48 -6.11 17.22
CA ILE A 115 -3.90 -6.04 17.64
C ILE A 115 -4.10 -5.32 18.98
N PRO A 116 -3.37 -5.66 20.07
CA PRO A 116 -3.55 -5.01 21.36
C PRO A 116 -3.29 -3.50 21.35
N ASP A 117 -2.46 -3.04 20.41
CA ASP A 117 -2.00 -1.65 20.32
C ASP A 117 -2.74 -0.83 19.24
N ILE A 118 -3.68 -1.41 18.47
CA ILE A 118 -4.40 -0.68 17.40
C ILE A 118 -5.07 0.59 17.95
N ALA A 119 -5.76 0.51 19.09
CA ALA A 119 -6.42 1.68 19.69
C ALA A 119 -5.43 2.81 20.02
N LYS A 120 -4.23 2.46 20.48
CA LYS A 120 -3.15 3.43 20.77
C LYS A 120 -2.58 4.01 19.48
N LEU A 121 -2.38 3.19 18.45
CA LEU A 121 -1.93 3.65 17.13
C LEU A 121 -2.94 4.63 16.53
N VAL A 122 -4.23 4.29 16.53
CA VAL A 122 -5.34 5.16 16.05
C VAL A 122 -5.47 6.45 16.86
N ALA A 123 -5.19 6.42 18.17
CA ALA A 123 -5.15 7.62 18.99
C ALA A 123 -4.01 8.56 18.57
N LYS A 124 -2.84 8.00 18.22
CA LYS A 124 -1.65 8.73 17.78
C LYS A 124 -1.77 9.25 16.34
N PHE A 125 -2.34 8.46 15.42
CA PHE A 125 -2.54 8.82 14.02
C PHE A 125 -4.02 8.62 13.63
N PRO A 126 -4.86 9.66 13.76
CA PRO A 126 -6.31 9.53 13.64
C PRO A 126 -6.84 9.63 12.20
N ASP A 127 -5.96 9.77 11.22
CA ASP A 127 -6.36 10.01 9.84
C ASP A 127 -7.08 8.79 9.24
N PRO A 128 -8.11 8.98 8.41
CA PRO A 128 -8.78 7.88 7.72
C PRO A 128 -7.86 7.20 6.71
N VAL A 129 -7.57 5.93 6.93
CA VAL A 129 -6.59 5.16 6.16
C VAL A 129 -6.76 3.67 6.46
N PHE A 130 -6.30 2.84 5.53
CA PHE A 130 -6.30 1.39 5.64
C PHE A 130 -4.89 0.88 5.82
N TYR A 131 -4.70 -0.15 6.64
CA TYR A 131 -3.43 -0.84 6.80
C TYR A 131 -3.63 -2.33 6.67
N GLN A 132 -2.83 -2.94 5.80
CA GLN A 132 -2.77 -4.38 5.59
C GLN A 132 -1.41 -4.85 6.09
N VAL A 133 -1.40 -5.50 7.25
CA VAL A 133 -0.18 -5.99 7.91
C VAL A 133 -0.09 -7.49 7.70
N ALA A 134 1.01 -7.98 7.15
CA ALA A 134 1.11 -9.38 6.77
C ALA A 134 2.41 -10.04 7.25
N ASP A 135 2.30 -11.28 7.67
CA ASP A 135 3.41 -12.18 7.99
C ASP A 135 3.16 -13.56 7.37
N ALA A 136 4.00 -14.54 7.68
CA ALA A 136 3.90 -15.91 7.15
C ALA A 136 2.55 -16.61 7.41
N LYS A 137 1.82 -16.20 8.44
CA LYS A 137 0.62 -16.88 8.95
C LYS A 137 -0.64 -16.08 8.78
N ASN A 138 -0.56 -14.76 8.72
CA ASN A 138 -1.71 -13.90 8.85
C ASN A 138 -1.62 -12.64 8.00
N ILE A 139 -2.79 -12.17 7.55
CA ILE A 139 -3.01 -10.79 7.11
C ILE A 139 -3.96 -10.15 8.12
N LEU A 140 -3.49 -9.12 8.83
CA LEU A 140 -4.30 -8.24 9.64
C LEU A 140 -4.69 -7.02 8.80
N SER A 141 -5.98 -6.94 8.47
CA SER A 141 -6.58 -5.80 7.78
C SER A 141 -7.18 -4.85 8.80
N ILE A 142 -6.76 -3.59 8.80
CA ILE A 142 -7.19 -2.54 9.73
C ILE A 142 -7.80 -1.40 8.92
N GLU A 143 -9.01 -0.99 9.29
CA GLU A 143 -9.68 0.16 8.69
C GLU A 143 -9.90 1.26 9.72
N VAL A 144 -9.30 2.42 9.50
CA VAL A 144 -9.41 3.58 10.38
C VAL A 144 -10.40 4.58 9.78
N ALA A 145 -11.35 5.02 10.58
CA ALA A 145 -12.33 6.04 10.24
C ALA A 145 -12.22 7.25 11.18
N PRO A 146 -12.81 8.41 10.83
CA PRO A 146 -12.73 9.60 11.66
C PRO A 146 -13.19 9.36 13.11
N ASN A 147 -12.71 10.22 14.01
CA ASN A 147 -13.02 10.21 15.44
C ASN A 147 -12.55 8.92 16.14
N HIS A 148 -11.35 8.44 15.78
CA HIS A 148 -10.70 7.27 16.37
C HIS A 148 -11.50 5.96 16.27
N LYS A 149 -12.43 5.88 15.31
CA LYS A 149 -13.17 4.65 15.04
C LYS A 149 -12.31 3.75 14.18
N PHE A 150 -12.30 2.47 14.46
CA PHE A 150 -11.61 1.49 13.62
C PHE A 150 -12.30 0.15 13.65
N SER A 151 -12.04 -0.66 12.63
CA SER A 151 -12.33 -2.08 12.58
C SER A 151 -11.04 -2.84 12.24
N TYR A 152 -10.99 -4.12 12.54
CA TYR A 152 -9.94 -4.98 12.01
C TYR A 152 -10.45 -6.40 11.74
N LYS A 153 -9.80 -7.09 10.81
CA LYS A 153 -10.01 -8.51 10.52
C LYS A 153 -8.66 -9.21 10.45
N LEU A 154 -8.55 -10.34 11.14
CA LEU A 154 -7.41 -11.24 11.01
C LEU A 154 -7.78 -12.37 10.05
N ILE A 155 -6.99 -12.55 9.00
CA ILE A 155 -7.17 -13.56 7.97
C ILE A 155 -6.01 -14.54 8.09
N ASP A 156 -6.31 -15.82 8.24
CA ASP A 156 -5.28 -16.85 8.41
C ASP A 156 -4.69 -17.32 7.06
N ARG A 157 -5.54 -17.74 6.11
CA ARG A 157 -5.09 -18.19 4.77
C ARG A 157 -6.14 -17.88 3.72
N GLY A 158 -5.72 -17.93 2.45
CA GLY A 158 -6.57 -17.79 1.28
C GLY A 158 -6.09 -16.68 0.35
N VAL A 159 -7.05 -15.97 -0.23
CA VAL A 159 -6.82 -14.84 -1.12
C VAL A 159 -7.32 -13.58 -0.42
N PHE A 160 -6.63 -12.48 -0.62
CA PHE A 160 -6.98 -11.19 -0.05
C PHE A 160 -6.80 -10.10 -1.09
N ALA A 161 -7.66 -9.08 -1.03
CA ALA A 161 -7.40 -7.82 -1.69
C ALA A 161 -8.06 -6.68 -0.93
N HIS A 162 -7.51 -5.48 -1.10
CA HIS A 162 -8.05 -4.24 -0.59
C HIS A 162 -7.79 -3.11 -1.57
N THR A 163 -8.69 -2.14 -1.61
CA THR A 163 -8.57 -0.96 -2.46
C THR A 163 -8.79 0.30 -1.62
N ASN A 164 -9.71 1.18 -2.00
CA ASN A 164 -9.86 2.50 -1.40
C ASN A 164 -11.25 2.69 -0.79
N ASN A 165 -12.01 1.63 -0.55
CA ASN A 165 -13.30 1.73 0.12
C ASN A 165 -13.37 0.82 1.34
N TYR A 166 -14.11 1.26 2.36
CA TYR A 166 -14.31 0.47 3.57
C TYR A 166 -15.04 -0.84 3.25
N GLN A 167 -14.61 -1.91 3.90
CA GLN A 167 -15.17 -3.26 3.85
C GLN A 167 -16.02 -3.54 5.10
N ASP A 168 -15.79 -2.85 6.22
CA ASP A 168 -16.71 -2.86 7.36
C ASP A 168 -17.78 -1.77 7.21
N GLY A 169 -18.98 -2.20 6.80
CA GLY A 169 -20.15 -1.32 6.65
C GLY A 169 -20.55 -0.57 7.94
N LYS A 170 -20.06 -0.98 9.13
CA LYS A 170 -20.31 -0.23 10.37
C LYS A 170 -19.57 1.11 10.43
N LEU A 171 -18.43 1.23 9.74
CA LEU A 171 -17.62 2.47 9.72
C LEU A 171 -18.17 3.54 8.78
N ILE A 172 -18.94 3.11 7.78
CA ILE A 172 -19.55 3.97 6.74
C ILE A 172 -21.08 3.96 6.80
N LYS A 173 -21.64 3.47 7.91
CA LYS A 173 -23.09 3.49 8.10
C LYS A 173 -23.58 4.93 8.02
N ASP A 174 -24.48 5.19 7.09
CA ASP A 174 -25.06 6.51 6.79
C ASP A 174 -24.08 7.54 6.17
N TYR A 175 -22.96 7.10 5.58
CA TYR A 175 -22.04 8.00 4.86
C TYR A 175 -22.74 8.66 3.64
N PRO A 176 -22.78 9.99 3.54
CA PRO A 176 -23.51 10.69 2.49
C PRO A 176 -22.66 10.84 1.21
N TYR A 177 -22.54 9.75 0.45
CA TYR A 177 -21.78 9.75 -0.80
C TYR A 177 -22.26 10.85 -1.76
N THR A 178 -21.31 11.69 -2.21
CA THR A 178 -21.51 12.56 -3.36
C THR A 178 -21.53 11.76 -4.66
N SER A 179 -21.99 12.36 -5.77
CA SER A 179 -21.94 11.73 -7.09
C SER A 179 -20.52 11.35 -7.51
N THR A 180 -19.53 12.20 -7.21
CA THR A 180 -18.12 11.93 -7.53
C THR A 180 -17.55 10.78 -6.70
N GLU A 181 -17.90 10.68 -5.42
CA GLU A 181 -17.47 9.56 -4.58
C GLU A 181 -18.12 8.24 -5.00
N ASN A 182 -19.39 8.25 -5.45
CA ASN A 182 -20.04 7.05 -6.00
C ASN A 182 -19.28 6.49 -7.23
N VAL A 183 -18.80 7.36 -8.12
CA VAL A 183 -17.97 6.94 -9.26
C VAL A 183 -16.66 6.32 -8.78
N ARG A 184 -15.99 6.93 -7.78
CA ARG A 184 -14.75 6.41 -7.21
C ARG A 184 -14.95 5.08 -6.47
N LEU A 185 -16.07 4.93 -5.77
CA LEU A 185 -16.46 3.70 -5.08
C LEU A 185 -16.65 2.56 -6.09
N LEU A 186 -17.32 2.84 -7.22
CA LEU A 186 -17.49 1.88 -8.31
C LEU A 186 -16.12 1.46 -8.87
N ALA A 187 -15.24 2.41 -9.19
CA ALA A 187 -13.89 2.12 -9.68
C ALA A 187 -13.06 1.30 -8.66
N SER A 188 -13.16 1.63 -7.38
CA SER A 188 -12.51 0.91 -6.28
C SER A 188 -13.01 -0.53 -6.15
N THR A 189 -14.32 -0.74 -6.32
CA THR A 189 -14.97 -2.05 -6.29
C THR A 189 -14.59 -2.89 -7.52
N THR A 190 -14.51 -2.28 -8.70
CA THR A 190 -14.05 -2.95 -9.93
C THR A 190 -12.63 -3.49 -9.76
N ARG A 191 -11.70 -2.68 -9.26
CA ARG A 191 -10.32 -3.11 -8.97
C ARG A 191 -10.27 -4.19 -7.90
N LEU A 192 -11.04 -4.05 -6.83
CA LEU A 192 -11.11 -5.03 -5.74
C LEU A 192 -11.51 -6.42 -6.28
N ASN A 193 -12.62 -6.48 -7.03
CA ASN A 193 -13.11 -7.73 -7.60
C ASN A 193 -12.13 -8.33 -8.60
N ARG A 194 -11.49 -7.50 -9.43
CA ARG A 194 -10.49 -7.95 -10.40
C ARG A 194 -9.25 -8.50 -9.71
N ALA A 195 -8.76 -7.83 -8.67
CA ALA A 195 -7.59 -8.25 -7.90
C ALA A 195 -7.85 -9.58 -7.16
N LEU A 196 -9.02 -9.74 -6.54
CA LEU A 196 -9.44 -11.01 -5.94
C LEU A 196 -9.48 -12.14 -6.96
N TYR A 197 -10.09 -11.90 -8.13
CA TYR A 197 -10.17 -12.90 -9.19
C TYR A 197 -8.78 -13.34 -9.68
N LEU A 198 -7.87 -12.38 -9.92
CA LEU A 198 -6.54 -12.67 -10.42
C LEU A 198 -5.64 -13.34 -9.37
N ALA A 199 -5.69 -12.89 -8.11
CA ALA A 199 -4.91 -13.46 -7.01
C ALA A 199 -5.39 -14.86 -6.59
N ALA A 200 -6.64 -15.20 -6.91
CA ALA A 200 -7.18 -16.56 -6.74
C ALA A 200 -6.78 -17.52 -7.87
N GLY A 201 -6.26 -17.02 -8.99
CA GLY A 201 -5.82 -17.84 -10.11
C GLY A 201 -4.58 -18.67 -9.76
N GLU A 202 -4.48 -19.88 -10.31
CA GLU A 202 -3.34 -20.80 -10.09
C GLU A 202 -1.99 -20.22 -10.52
N SER A 203 -2.00 -19.23 -11.41
CA SER A 203 -0.80 -18.54 -11.87
C SER A 203 -0.22 -17.55 -10.87
N ALA A 204 -0.95 -17.15 -9.82
CA ALA A 204 -0.51 -16.19 -8.80
C ALA A 204 0.47 -16.80 -7.78
N ASN A 205 1.51 -17.49 -8.24
CA ASN A 205 2.38 -18.33 -7.41
C ASN A 205 3.82 -17.82 -7.23
N SER A 206 4.14 -16.63 -7.78
CA SER A 206 5.46 -16.00 -7.69
C SER A 206 5.37 -14.48 -7.69
N LEU A 207 6.43 -13.78 -7.27
CA LEU A 207 6.50 -12.32 -7.37
C LEU A 207 6.36 -11.81 -8.81
N GLN A 208 6.89 -12.53 -9.79
CA GLN A 208 6.70 -12.20 -11.20
C GLN A 208 5.23 -12.29 -11.62
N ALA A 209 4.50 -13.29 -11.14
CA ALA A 209 3.07 -13.37 -11.39
C ALA A 209 2.30 -12.22 -10.73
N MET A 210 2.66 -11.85 -9.50
CA MET A 210 2.07 -10.68 -8.81
C MET A 210 2.33 -9.38 -9.58
N GLN A 211 3.52 -9.22 -10.18
CA GLN A 211 3.80 -8.10 -11.09
C GLN A 211 2.89 -8.10 -12.32
N ASN A 212 2.63 -9.27 -12.91
CA ASN A 212 1.75 -9.37 -14.08
C ASN A 212 0.30 -8.99 -13.70
N ILE A 213 -0.16 -9.36 -12.51
CA ILE A 213 -1.46 -8.91 -11.97
C ILE A 213 -1.48 -7.39 -11.80
N ALA A 214 -0.39 -6.80 -11.28
CA ALA A 214 -0.28 -5.35 -11.10
C ALA A 214 -0.27 -4.56 -12.42
N LEU A 215 -0.03 -5.23 -13.56
CA LEU A 215 -0.06 -4.65 -14.91
C LEU A 215 -1.40 -4.85 -15.62
N ASP A 216 -2.40 -5.43 -14.96
CA ASP A 216 -3.73 -5.67 -15.53
C ASP A 216 -4.43 -4.35 -15.93
N GLN A 217 -4.93 -4.30 -17.16
CA GLN A 217 -5.58 -3.13 -17.79
C GLN A 217 -7.01 -3.43 -18.24
N SER A 218 -7.67 -4.43 -17.66
CA SER A 218 -8.95 -4.95 -18.18
C SER A 218 -10.12 -3.98 -18.10
N ALA A 219 -10.02 -2.92 -17.29
CA ALA A 219 -11.05 -1.91 -17.08
C ALA A 219 -10.65 -0.52 -17.63
N GLY A 220 -9.73 -0.47 -18.61
CA GLY A 220 -9.29 0.77 -19.25
C GLY A 220 -8.30 1.59 -18.42
N ALA A 221 -8.12 2.86 -18.79
CA ALA A 221 -6.99 3.67 -18.30
C ALA A 221 -7.07 4.08 -16.82
N ASP A 222 -8.27 4.24 -16.28
CA ASP A 222 -8.48 4.82 -14.94
C ASP A 222 -9.04 3.82 -13.91
N ASP A 223 -9.75 2.77 -14.33
CA ASP A 223 -10.43 1.84 -13.42
C ASP A 223 -9.75 0.46 -13.32
N SER A 224 -8.65 0.26 -14.03
CA SER A 224 -7.85 -0.96 -13.95
C SER A 224 -6.92 -0.99 -12.74
N ILE A 225 -6.37 -2.17 -12.41
CA ILE A 225 -5.30 -2.28 -11.41
C ILE A 225 -4.10 -1.43 -11.83
N PHE A 226 -3.71 -1.51 -13.11
CA PHE A 226 -2.70 -0.63 -13.70
C PHE A 226 -3.36 0.59 -14.35
N ARG A 227 -3.21 1.74 -13.69
CA ARG A 227 -3.80 3.00 -14.14
C ARG A 227 -2.80 3.76 -15.00
N LEU A 228 -3.18 4.05 -16.24
CA LEU A 228 -2.41 4.91 -17.14
C LEU A 228 -2.64 6.40 -16.83
N GLY A 229 -3.80 6.70 -16.27
CA GLY A 229 -4.30 8.06 -16.12
C GLY A 229 -4.72 8.66 -17.46
N ASN A 230 -5.06 9.94 -17.43
CA ASN A 230 -5.36 10.70 -18.63
C ASN A 230 -4.06 11.12 -19.34
N ILE A 231 -3.82 10.57 -20.54
CA ILE A 231 -2.63 10.87 -21.36
C ILE A 231 -2.52 12.35 -21.75
N GLN A 232 -3.62 13.08 -21.83
CA GLN A 232 -3.64 14.52 -22.13
C GLN A 232 -3.36 15.38 -20.90
N ASN A 233 -3.43 14.82 -19.70
CA ASN A 233 -3.12 15.51 -18.45
C ASN A 233 -1.97 14.79 -17.74
N TYR A 234 -0.74 15.28 -17.91
CA TYR A 234 0.44 14.69 -17.29
C TYR A 234 0.37 14.67 -15.75
N ARG A 235 -0.49 15.47 -15.10
CA ARG A 235 -0.69 15.48 -13.65
C ARG A 235 -1.79 14.52 -13.19
N SER A 236 -2.46 13.83 -14.11
CA SER A 236 -3.49 12.85 -13.76
C SER A 236 -2.92 11.72 -12.92
N SER A 237 -3.71 11.21 -12.00
CA SER A 237 -3.34 10.04 -11.20
C SER A 237 -3.08 8.83 -12.10
N LYS A 238 -2.05 8.06 -11.77
CA LYS A 238 -1.64 6.85 -12.48
C LYS A 238 -0.89 5.91 -11.54
N SER A 239 -0.59 4.70 -12.00
CA SER A 239 0.27 3.78 -11.27
C SER A 239 1.71 4.25 -11.32
N LEU A 240 2.31 4.39 -10.13
CA LEU A 240 3.67 4.92 -9.97
C LEU A 240 4.66 3.85 -9.56
N ALA A 241 4.20 2.85 -8.80
CA ALA A 241 5.06 1.76 -8.37
C ALA A 241 4.30 0.47 -8.08
N PHE A 242 4.94 -0.65 -8.39
CA PHE A 242 4.65 -1.95 -7.81
C PHE A 242 5.57 -2.21 -6.62
N PHE A 243 5.04 -2.78 -5.55
CA PHE A 243 5.80 -3.32 -4.42
C PHE A 243 5.24 -4.68 -4.05
N GLY A 244 6.07 -5.71 -4.00
CA GLY A 244 5.67 -7.08 -3.68
C GLY A 244 6.66 -7.78 -2.76
N VAL A 245 6.14 -8.63 -1.89
CA VAL A 245 6.91 -9.47 -0.97
C VAL A 245 6.47 -10.91 -1.05
N LYS A 246 7.42 -11.82 -0.80
CA LYS A 246 7.19 -13.25 -0.62
C LYS A 246 7.74 -13.64 0.74
N ILE A 247 6.91 -14.27 1.55
CA ILE A 247 7.27 -14.75 2.89
C ILE A 247 6.98 -16.24 2.93
N ASP A 248 7.98 -17.05 3.29
CA ASP A 248 7.83 -18.49 3.34
C ASP A 248 6.78 -18.91 4.40
N LYS A 249 6.16 -20.08 4.22
CA LYS A 249 5.09 -20.57 5.11
C LYS A 249 5.49 -20.59 6.59
N ALA A 250 6.77 -20.83 6.89
CA ALA A 250 7.26 -20.88 8.26
C ALA A 250 7.68 -19.50 8.79
N GLY A 251 7.87 -18.51 7.92
CA GLY A 251 8.40 -17.17 8.23
C GLY A 251 9.83 -17.17 8.74
N ARG A 252 10.58 -18.27 8.51
CA ARG A 252 11.93 -18.47 9.04
C ARG A 252 13.02 -18.20 8.03
N ASN A 253 12.69 -18.31 6.75
CA ASN A 253 13.62 -18.00 5.69
C ASN A 253 13.60 -16.49 5.41
N PRO A 254 14.68 -15.93 4.85
CA PRO A 254 14.67 -14.55 4.40
C PRO A 254 13.50 -14.30 3.45
N GLY A 255 12.74 -13.23 3.69
CA GLY A 255 11.73 -12.77 2.75
C GLY A 255 12.36 -12.39 1.41
N GLU A 256 11.60 -12.50 0.33
CA GLU A 256 11.98 -11.97 -0.96
C GLU A 256 11.14 -10.71 -1.23
N PHE A 257 11.76 -9.74 -1.91
CA PHE A 257 11.15 -8.47 -2.24
C PHE A 257 11.36 -8.15 -3.72
N SER A 258 10.33 -7.57 -4.34
CA SER A 258 10.41 -7.03 -5.69
C SER A 258 9.64 -5.70 -5.81
N ALA A 259 10.18 -4.74 -6.55
CA ALA A 259 9.48 -3.50 -6.88
C ALA A 259 9.82 -3.02 -8.29
N ASN A 260 8.86 -2.31 -8.89
CA ASN A 260 9.05 -1.58 -10.15
C ASN A 260 8.62 -0.14 -9.92
N LEU A 261 9.53 0.82 -10.14
CA LEU A 261 9.19 2.25 -10.15
C LEU A 261 8.95 2.66 -11.61
N TYR A 262 7.68 2.67 -12.02
CA TYR A 262 7.31 2.73 -13.45
C TYR A 262 7.82 3.98 -14.15
N TYR A 263 7.77 5.13 -13.48
CA TYR A 263 8.22 6.40 -14.07
C TYR A 263 9.75 6.47 -14.23
N ALA A 264 10.49 5.90 -13.28
CA ALA A 264 11.95 5.88 -13.34
C ALA A 264 12.48 4.76 -14.26
N GLY A 265 11.64 3.77 -14.58
CA GLY A 265 12.08 2.55 -15.25
C GLY A 265 13.11 1.82 -14.39
N GLU A 266 12.88 1.73 -13.09
CA GLU A 266 13.79 1.08 -12.13
C GLU A 266 13.15 -0.19 -11.58
N LYS A 267 13.96 -1.25 -11.49
CA LYS A 267 13.52 -2.55 -10.97
C LYS A 267 14.38 -2.98 -9.79
N TYR A 268 13.75 -3.53 -8.78
CA TYR A 268 14.38 -3.97 -7.54
C TYR A 268 14.01 -5.41 -7.27
N ASN A 269 15.00 -6.25 -6.95
CA ASN A 269 14.78 -7.63 -6.52
C ASN A 269 15.83 -7.98 -5.47
N TYR A 270 15.39 -8.32 -4.25
CA TYR A 270 16.28 -8.66 -3.15
C TYR A 270 15.80 -9.89 -2.39
N VAL A 271 16.76 -10.68 -1.92
CA VAL A 271 16.56 -11.62 -0.83
C VAL A 271 16.99 -10.91 0.46
N LEU A 272 16.07 -10.76 1.40
CA LEU A 272 16.21 -9.94 2.61
C LEU A 272 16.90 -10.72 3.73
N ASN A 273 18.05 -11.32 3.42
CA ASN A 273 18.85 -12.09 4.37
C ASN A 273 19.68 -11.17 5.29
N GLN A 274 20.40 -11.77 6.25
CA GLN A 274 21.23 -10.99 7.17
C GLN A 274 22.27 -10.12 6.43
N GLN A 275 22.87 -10.64 5.36
CA GLN A 275 23.85 -9.87 4.55
C GLN A 275 23.21 -8.67 3.85
N PHE A 276 21.93 -8.73 3.49
CA PHE A 276 21.19 -7.59 2.99
C PHE A 276 21.06 -6.52 4.08
N TRP A 277 20.53 -6.89 5.25
CA TRP A 277 20.29 -5.95 6.34
C TRP A 277 21.57 -5.34 6.93
N ASP A 278 22.67 -6.09 6.98
CA ASP A 278 23.96 -5.63 7.53
C ASP A 278 24.61 -4.51 6.71
N LYS A 279 24.27 -4.38 5.42
CA LYS A 279 24.77 -3.31 4.56
C LYS A 279 24.27 -1.93 4.97
N TYR A 280 23.13 -1.87 5.66
CA TYR A 280 22.44 -0.62 5.97
C TYR A 280 22.55 -0.31 7.45
N THR A 281 23.45 0.61 7.77
CA THR A 281 23.73 1.08 9.14
C THR A 281 23.41 2.56 9.34
N GLN A 282 23.19 3.29 8.25
CA GLN A 282 22.72 4.68 8.27
C GLN A 282 21.22 4.73 8.50
N GLN A 283 20.74 5.80 9.14
CA GLN A 283 19.33 5.91 9.50
C GLN A 283 18.41 5.79 8.27
N TYR A 284 18.78 6.40 7.15
CA TYR A 284 18.06 6.28 5.88
C TYR A 284 19.06 5.98 4.76
N THR A 285 18.73 5.03 3.88
CA THR A 285 19.53 4.72 2.69
C THR A 285 18.63 4.39 1.52
N ILE A 286 18.63 5.24 0.48
CA ILE A 286 18.00 4.89 -0.80
C ILE A 286 18.82 3.76 -1.44
N VAL A 287 18.17 2.66 -1.76
CA VAL A 287 18.84 1.49 -2.35
C VAL A 287 18.95 1.63 -3.87
N ALA A 288 20.01 1.07 -4.44
CA ALA A 288 20.26 1.14 -5.88
C ALA A 288 19.38 0.14 -6.64
N ALA A 289 18.78 0.56 -7.76
CA ALA A 289 18.04 -0.36 -8.62
C ALA A 289 18.90 -1.55 -9.07
N THR A 290 18.29 -2.73 -9.12
CA THR A 290 18.93 -3.96 -9.62
C THR A 290 18.86 -4.09 -11.14
N GLY A 291 18.03 -3.25 -11.80
CA GLY A 291 17.89 -3.21 -13.24
C GLY A 291 17.06 -2.01 -13.71
N LYS A 292 16.97 -1.87 -15.03
CA LYS A 292 16.05 -0.96 -15.72
C LYS A 292 14.91 -1.74 -16.41
#